data_AF-A0A8T8I1S3-F1
#
_entry.id   AF-A0A8T8I1S3-F1
#
_cell.length_a   1.000
_cell.length_b   1.000
_cell.length_c   1.000
_cell.angle_alpha   90.00
_cell.angle_beta   90.00
_cell.angle_gamma   90.00
#
_symmetry.space_group_name_H-M   'P 1'
#
loop_
_entity.id
_entity.type
_entity.pdbx_description
1 polymer ?
#
loop_
_entity_poly.entity_id
_entity_poly.type
_entity_poly.pdbx_seq_one_letter_code
_entity_poly.pdbx_strand_id
1 'polypeptide(L)'
;MAGQVGDDRWPTWVLCESRGGVVGVTSASPLTPALGWSPEEQAQSATFLQSTVTDPRFVGRGLGVVIAFWALDYAAGLGHDWVRRGVLT
;
A
#
# COMPACT_ATOMS: atom_id res chain seq x y z
N MET A 1 10.70 -0.37 -8.69
CA MET A 1 9.32 -0.09 -9.14
C MET A 1 9.16 -0.11 -10.66
N ALA A 2 10.03 0.54 -11.46
CA ALA A 2 9.89 0.54 -12.93
C ALA A 2 9.83 -0.87 -13.58
N GLY A 3 10.55 -1.86 -13.04
CA GLY A 3 10.55 -3.24 -13.56
C GLY A 3 9.32 -4.09 -13.22
N GLN A 4 8.36 -3.56 -12.46
CA GLN A 4 7.12 -4.26 -12.06
C GLN A 4 5.88 -3.65 -12.72
N VAL A 5 6.07 -2.70 -13.63
CA VAL A 5 4.98 -2.02 -14.34
C VAL A 5 4.25 -3.04 -15.21
N GLY A 6 2.95 -3.24 -14.94
CA GLY A 6 2.11 -4.20 -15.67
C GLY A 6 2.18 -5.65 -15.16
N ASP A 7 2.85 -5.90 -14.02
CA ASP A 7 2.81 -7.21 -13.36
C ASP A 7 1.65 -7.28 -12.37
N ASP A 8 0.63 -8.07 -12.69
CA ASP A 8 -0.57 -8.25 -11.87
C ASP A 8 -0.27 -8.84 -10.48
N ARG A 9 0.92 -9.43 -10.29
CA ARG A 9 1.38 -9.92 -8.98
C ARG A 9 1.78 -8.79 -8.03
N TRP A 10 1.92 -7.56 -8.55
CA TRP A 10 2.34 -6.38 -7.81
C TRP A 10 1.35 -5.22 -8.02
N PRO A 11 0.10 -5.36 -7.54
CA PRO A 11 -0.93 -4.35 -7.74
C PRO A 11 -0.46 -3.00 -7.21
N THR A 12 -0.47 -2.00 -8.09
CA THR A 12 -0.03 -0.64 -7.77
C THR A 12 -1.18 0.32 -7.99
N TRP A 13 -1.40 1.17 -6.99
CA TRP A 13 -2.48 2.15 -6.94
C TRP A 13 -1.90 3.55 -6.91
N VAL A 14 -2.55 4.47 -7.61
CA VAL A 14 -2.14 5.87 -7.68
C VAL A 14 -3.15 6.76 -6.99
N LEU A 15 -2.66 7.70 -6.19
CA LEU A 15 -3.45 8.81 -5.69
C LEU A 15 -3.35 9.93 -6.71
N CYS A 16 -4.49 10.34 -7.25
CA CYS A 16 -4.57 11.41 -8.23
C CYS A 16 -5.22 12.67 -7.63
N GLU A 17 -4.75 13.84 -8.04
CA GLU A 17 -5.54 15.06 -7.93
C GLU A 17 -6.80 14.92 -8.78
N SER A 18 -7.85 15.67 -8.43
CA SER A 18 -9.12 15.67 -9.14
C SER A 18 -9.01 16.02 -10.63
N ARG A 19 -7.90 16.65 -11.05
CA ARG A 19 -7.61 17.04 -12.43
C ARG A 19 -6.62 16.10 -13.15
N GLY A 20 -6.32 14.94 -12.59
CA GLY A 20 -5.59 13.86 -13.28
C GLY A 20 -4.07 13.80 -13.06
N GLY A 21 -3.52 14.55 -12.10
CA GLY A 21 -2.09 14.47 -11.74
C GLY A 21 -1.84 13.41 -10.66
N VAL A 22 -0.86 12.52 -10.84
CA VAL A 22 -0.45 11.56 -9.81
C VAL A 22 0.37 12.27 -8.73
N VAL A 23 -0.09 12.18 -7.48
CA VAL A 23 0.55 12.80 -6.31
C VAL A 23 0.98 11.78 -5.25
N GLY A 24 0.66 10.52 -5.46
CA GLY A 24 1.15 9.43 -4.63
C GLY A 24 0.96 8.08 -5.30
N VAL A 25 1.70 7.09 -4.82
CA VAL A 25 1.62 5.71 -5.29
C VAL A 25 1.79 4.78 -4.11
N THR A 26 1.05 3.67 -4.12
CA THR A 26 1.24 2.59 -3.15
C THR A 26 1.13 1.23 -3.85
N SER A 27 1.96 0.28 -3.45
CA SER A 27 1.81 -1.11 -3.87
C SER A 27 1.17 -1.91 -2.74
N ALA A 28 0.13 -2.67 -3.06
CA ALA A 28 -0.66 -3.44 -2.09
C ALA A 28 -0.80 -4.89 -2.59
N SER A 29 -0.52 -5.86 -1.71
CA SER A 29 -0.56 -7.29 -2.04
C SER A 29 -1.15 -8.08 -0.87
N PRO A 30 -1.87 -9.20 -1.12
CA PRO A 30 -2.31 -10.08 -0.05
C PRO A 30 -1.16 -10.85 0.63
N LEU A 31 0.05 -10.84 0.04
CA LEU A 31 1.18 -11.58 0.57
C LEU A 31 1.93 -10.77 1.64
N THR A 32 1.83 -11.20 2.91
CA THR A 32 2.73 -10.71 3.97
C THR A 32 4.10 -11.39 3.81
N PRO A 33 5.21 -10.64 3.69
CA PRO A 33 6.53 -11.24 3.56
C PRO A 33 6.99 -11.91 4.85
N ALA A 34 7.89 -12.89 4.75
CA ALA A 34 8.45 -13.57 5.93
C ALA A 34 9.37 -12.67 6.78
N LEU A 35 9.95 -11.64 6.17
CA LEU A 35 10.84 -10.72 6.88
C LEU A 35 10.05 -9.82 7.82
N GLY A 36 10.31 -9.94 9.13
CA GLY A 36 9.71 -9.09 10.17
C GLY A 36 8.35 -9.55 10.68
N TRP A 37 7.88 -10.75 10.31
CA TRP A 37 6.59 -11.30 10.74
C TRP A 37 6.73 -12.76 11.16
N SER A 38 6.10 -13.12 12.28
CA SER A 38 6.01 -14.51 12.72
C SER A 38 5.20 -15.38 11.74
N PRO A 39 5.35 -16.71 11.79
CA PRO A 39 4.50 -17.61 11.00
C PRO A 39 3.01 -17.45 11.31
N GLU A 40 2.65 -17.18 12.57
CA GLU A 40 1.27 -16.94 12.99
C GLU A 40 0.71 -15.68 12.34
N GLU A 41 1.46 -14.58 12.36
CA GLU A 41 1.05 -13.35 11.70
C GLU A 41 0.92 -13.55 10.18
N GLN A 42 1.88 -14.23 9.54
CA GLN A 42 1.80 -14.52 8.10
C GLN A 42 0.56 -15.33 7.71
N ALA A 43 0.04 -16.17 8.60
CA ALA A 43 -1.17 -16.96 8.36
C ALA A 43 -2.47 -16.13 8.46
N GLN A 44 -2.43 -14.92 9.03
CA GLN A 44 -3.61 -14.06 9.13
C GLN A 44 -3.91 -13.36 7.80
N SER A 45 -5.20 -13.15 7.53
CA SER A 45 -5.66 -12.42 6.34
C SER A 45 -5.19 -10.96 6.42
N ALA A 46 -4.44 -10.50 5.41
CA ALA A 46 -3.85 -9.16 5.45
C ALA A 46 -3.62 -8.57 4.07
N THR A 47 -3.84 -7.27 3.94
CA THR A 47 -3.27 -6.47 2.85
C THR A 47 -1.94 -5.88 3.29
N PHE A 48 -0.86 -6.25 2.61
CA PHE A 48 0.48 -5.74 2.86
C PHE A 48 0.83 -4.58 1.91
N LEU A 49 1.15 -3.42 2.49
CA LEU A 49 1.67 -2.25 1.80
C LEU A 49 3.19 -2.34 1.72
N GLN A 50 3.68 -2.60 0.51
CA GLN A 50 5.11 -2.82 0.27
C GLN A 50 5.89 -1.51 0.20
N SER A 51 5.30 -0.51 -0.44
CA SER A 51 5.88 0.81 -0.58
C SER A 51 4.78 1.83 -0.77
N THR A 52 4.99 3.02 -0.20
CA THR A 52 4.17 4.19 -0.45
C THR A 52 5.08 5.37 -0.63
N VAL A 53 4.90 6.10 -1.72
CA VAL A 53 5.64 7.32 -2.03
C VAL A 53 4.62 8.42 -2.32
N THR A 54 4.85 9.60 -1.76
CA THR A 54 4.05 10.80 -2.02
C THR A 54 4.92 11.88 -2.63
N ASP A 55 4.35 12.67 -3.52
CA ASP A 55 5.06 13.76 -4.17
C ASP A 55 5.50 14.83 -3.15
N PRO A 56 6.81 15.15 -3.06
CA PRO A 56 7.33 16.08 -2.06
C PRO A 56 6.81 17.51 -2.23
N ARG A 57 6.31 17.89 -3.41
CA ARG A 57 5.68 19.20 -3.63
C ARG A 57 4.39 19.39 -2.80
N PHE A 58 3.86 18.30 -2.26
CA PHE A 58 2.62 18.25 -1.48
C PHE A 58 2.86 17.91 0.00
N VAL A 59 4.08 18.08 0.50
CA VAL A 59 4.41 17.91 1.92
C VAL A 59 3.45 18.71 2.81
N GLY A 60 3.07 18.13 3.95
CA GLY A 60 2.15 18.75 4.91
C GLY A 60 0.66 18.61 4.54
N ARG A 61 0.32 18.08 3.36
CA ARG A 61 -1.09 17.89 2.94
C ARG A 61 -1.72 16.57 3.36
N GLY A 62 -1.02 15.76 4.17
CA GLY A 62 -1.55 14.50 4.67
C GLY A 62 -1.78 13.41 3.61
N LEU A 63 -1.11 13.46 2.46
CA LEU A 63 -1.31 12.47 1.37
C LEU A 63 -1.09 11.02 1.83
N GLY A 64 -0.10 10.79 2.71
CA GLY A 64 0.13 9.46 3.29
C GLY A 64 -1.03 8.97 4.15
N VAL A 65 -1.74 9.87 4.83
CA VAL A 65 -2.94 9.54 5.63
C VAL A 65 -4.09 9.15 4.72
N VAL A 66 -4.28 9.86 3.61
CA VAL A 66 -5.30 9.51 2.60
C VAL A 66 -5.04 8.11 2.04
N ILE A 67 -3.80 7.79 1.70
CA ILE A 67 -3.41 6.46 1.21
C ILE A 67 -3.64 5.39 2.30
N ALA A 68 -3.33 5.68 3.56
CA ALA A 68 -3.55 4.76 4.67
C ALA A 68 -5.04 4.46 4.87
N PHE A 69 -5.91 5.46 4.82
CA PHE A 69 -7.36 5.24 4.91
C PHE A 69 -7.91 4.48 3.72
N TRP A 70 -7.45 4.77 2.52
CA TRP A 70 -7.78 3.98 1.34
C TRP A 70 -7.37 2.52 1.51
N ALA A 71 -6.19 2.23 2.05
CA ALA A 71 -5.72 0.87 2.24
C ALA A 71 -6.58 0.08 3.24
N LEU A 72 -7.09 0.74 4.28
CA LEU A 72 -8.04 0.14 5.24
C LEU A 72 -9.37 -0.20 4.56
N ASP A 73 -9.94 0.73 3.80
CA ASP A 73 -11.18 0.50 3.06
C ASP A 73 -11.01 -0.61 2.01
N TYR A 74 -9.92 -0.58 1.25
CA TYR A 74 -9.58 -1.61 0.29
C TYR A 74 -9.44 -3.00 0.93
N ALA A 75 -8.74 -3.11 2.07
CA ALA A 75 -8.61 -4.37 2.80
C ALA A 75 -9.95 -4.88 3.33
N ALA A 76 -10.79 -3.98 3.87
CA ALA A 76 -12.13 -4.32 4.33
C ALA A 76 -13.01 -4.84 3.18
N GLY A 77 -12.94 -4.21 1.99
CA GLY A 77 -13.63 -4.66 0.79
C GLY A 77 -13.20 -6.04 0.29
N LEU A 78 -11.97 -6.48 0.62
CA LEU A 78 -11.47 -7.82 0.35
C LEU A 78 -11.75 -8.82 1.49
N GLY A 79 -12.29 -8.37 2.63
CA GLY A 79 -12.51 -9.19 3.81
C GLY A 79 -11.23 -9.54 4.58
N HIS A 80 -10.17 -8.74 4.43
CA HIS A 80 -8.94 -8.91 5.22
C HIS A 80 -9.06 -8.25 6.60
N ASP A 81 -8.55 -8.93 7.62
CA ASP A 81 -8.60 -8.48 9.01
C ASP A 81 -7.52 -7.43 9.33
N TRP A 82 -6.43 -7.41 8.55
CA TRP A 82 -5.26 -6.57 8.82
C TRP A 82 -4.81 -5.77 7.59
N VAL A 83 -4.32 -4.56 7.86
CA VAL A 83 -3.43 -3.85 6.94
C VAL A 83 -2.05 -3.81 7.59
N ARG A 84 -1.05 -4.29 6.84
CA ARG A 84 0.34 -4.34 7.29
C ARG A 84 1.20 -3.48 6.41
N ARG A 85 2.31 -3.00 6.97
CA ARG A 85 3.31 -2.26 6.23
C ARG A 85 4.68 -2.70 6.70
N GLY A 86 5.57 -2.98 5.76
CA GLY A 86 6.98 -3.18 6.10
C GLY A 86 7.58 -1.85 6.57
N VAL A 87 8.19 -1.85 7.75
CA VAL A 87 9.19 -0.85 8.12
C VAL A 87 10.54 -1.47 7.85
N LEU A 88 11.22 -1.03 6.78
CA LEU A 88 12.66 -1.24 6.68
C LEU A 88 13.28 -0.30 7.70
N THR A 89 13.71 -0.85 8.84
CA THR A 89 14.65 -0.19 9.76
C THR A 89 16.08 -0.35 9.24
#